data_AF-J5EMH7-F1
#
_entry.id   AF-J5EMH7-F1
#
_cell.length_a   1.000
_cell.length_b   1.000
_cell.length_c   1.000
_cell.angle_alpha   90.00
_cell.angle_beta   90.00
_cell.angle_gamma   90.00
#
_symmetry.space_group_name_H-M   'P 1'
#
loop_
_entity.id
_entity.type
_entity.pdbx_description
1 polymer ?
#
loop_
_entity_poly.entity_id
_entity_poly.type
_entity_poly.pdbx_seq_one_letter_code
_entity_poly.pdbx_strand_id
1 'polypeptide(L)'
;MGRVGIVINNAGIVGDAPFEDMTAERFEPLLDVHLKGAFHVTRPAWKVMREQGYGRILHTCSAAGVLGAIGMSNYGSAKAGLIGLTRVLAAEGADRNIKVNAVAPIAFTRMLAHSLDGAAQPDDPAAQAVLDDLVGQYLQKLDPALVAPVAAFLTHRDCPVTGEIYTVGAGHVSRFFIGRTKGFYRPGLSVEDVRDHLAEIRDESGYTVPGGTADEMSELFATIMAGLSN
;
A
#
# COMPACT_ATOMS: atom_id res chain seq x y z
N MET A 1 26.32 -11.91 20.36
CA MET A 1 24.98 -11.32 20.18
C MET A 1 24.57 -11.50 18.73
N GLY A 2 23.29 -11.79 18.45
CA GLY A 2 22.79 -11.98 17.08
C GLY A 2 22.60 -10.65 16.34
N ARG A 3 22.59 -10.69 15.00
CA ARG A 3 22.37 -9.54 14.12
C ARG A 3 21.12 -9.75 13.26
N VAL A 4 20.35 -8.69 13.05
CA VAL A 4 19.24 -8.66 12.08
C VAL A 4 19.37 -7.37 11.27
N GLY A 5 19.73 -7.48 9.99
CA GLY A 5 19.85 -6.33 9.09
C GLY A 5 18.62 -6.08 8.22
N ILE A 6 17.89 -7.16 7.88
CA ILE A 6 16.76 -7.12 6.94
C ILE A 6 15.60 -7.93 7.50
N VAL A 7 14.37 -7.40 7.38
CA VAL A 7 13.12 -8.11 7.64
C VAL A 7 12.19 -7.93 6.44
N ILE A 8 11.69 -9.03 5.87
CA ILE A 8 10.68 -8.99 4.81
C ILE A 8 9.41 -9.67 5.32
N ASN A 9 8.38 -8.87 5.59
CA ASN A 9 7.08 -9.34 6.04
C ASN A 9 6.25 -9.76 4.81
N ASN A 10 6.34 -11.05 4.44
CA ASN A 10 5.70 -11.63 3.25
C ASN A 10 4.58 -12.64 3.56
N ALA A 11 4.50 -13.16 4.79
CA ALA A 11 3.47 -14.13 5.17
C ALA A 11 2.05 -13.57 4.93
N GLY A 12 1.14 -14.41 4.43
CA GLY A 12 -0.21 -13.97 4.09
C GLY A 12 -1.17 -15.11 3.74
N ILE A 13 -2.45 -14.85 3.95
CA ILE A 13 -3.60 -15.69 3.59
C ILE A 13 -4.67 -14.86 2.84
N VAL A 14 -5.65 -15.52 2.21
CA VAL A 14 -6.83 -14.89 1.59
C VAL A 14 -8.11 -15.48 2.17
N GLY A 15 -9.22 -14.78 2.02
CA GLY A 15 -10.48 -15.13 2.66
C GLY A 15 -11.61 -14.23 2.17
N ASP A 16 -11.81 -14.20 0.87
CA ASP A 16 -12.72 -13.26 0.19
C ASP A 16 -14.17 -13.59 0.56
N ALA A 17 -14.98 -12.58 0.81
CA ALA A 17 -16.42 -12.69 1.06
C ALA A 17 -17.12 -11.35 0.77
N PRO A 18 -18.36 -11.35 0.25
CA PRO A 18 -19.21 -10.16 0.26
C PRO A 18 -19.26 -9.52 1.65
N PHE A 19 -19.49 -8.21 1.72
CA PHE A 19 -19.38 -7.50 2.99
C PHE A 19 -20.45 -7.92 3.99
N GLU A 20 -21.65 -8.23 3.51
CA GLU A 20 -22.77 -8.78 4.27
C GLU A 20 -22.45 -10.14 4.93
N ASP A 21 -21.54 -10.91 4.34
CA ASP A 21 -21.08 -12.21 4.83
C ASP A 21 -19.74 -12.12 5.59
N MET A 22 -19.18 -10.92 5.76
CA MET A 22 -17.90 -10.69 6.41
C MET A 22 -18.03 -10.72 7.93
N THR A 23 -18.10 -11.93 8.49
CA THR A 23 -18.10 -12.14 9.94
C THR A 23 -16.72 -11.85 10.56
N ALA A 24 -16.67 -11.68 11.88
CA ALA A 24 -15.42 -11.49 12.61
C ALA A 24 -14.44 -12.65 12.38
N GLU A 25 -14.93 -13.88 12.32
CA GLU A 25 -14.14 -15.09 12.09
C GLU A 25 -13.51 -15.13 10.69
N ARG A 26 -14.09 -14.42 9.72
CA ARG A 26 -13.50 -14.22 8.38
C ARG A 26 -12.60 -12.99 8.33
N PHE A 27 -12.87 -11.98 9.14
CA PHE A 27 -12.13 -10.73 9.14
C PHE A 27 -10.81 -10.82 9.91
N GLU A 28 -10.88 -11.27 11.16
CA GLU A 28 -9.78 -11.24 12.12
C GLU A 28 -8.54 -12.04 11.68
N PRO A 29 -8.65 -13.26 11.13
CA PRO A 29 -7.47 -14.02 10.75
C PRO A 29 -6.57 -13.29 9.74
N LEU A 30 -7.16 -12.49 8.85
CA LEU A 30 -6.39 -11.73 7.86
C LEU A 30 -5.66 -10.56 8.53
N LEU A 31 -6.29 -9.87 9.48
CA LEU A 31 -5.59 -8.84 10.25
C LEU A 31 -4.48 -9.45 11.11
N ASP A 32 -4.73 -10.61 11.71
CA ASP A 32 -3.78 -11.33 12.55
C ASP A 32 -2.53 -11.76 11.79
N VAL A 33 -2.70 -12.41 10.63
CA VAL A 33 -1.57 -12.90 9.84
C VAL A 33 -0.81 -11.74 9.18
N HIS A 34 -1.51 -10.80 8.56
CA HIS A 34 -0.86 -9.78 7.73
C HIS A 34 -0.35 -8.61 8.58
N LEU A 35 -1.25 -7.94 9.32
CA LEU A 35 -0.91 -6.70 10.03
C LEU A 35 -0.28 -6.97 11.39
N LYS A 36 -0.94 -7.75 12.25
CA LYS A 36 -0.40 -8.07 13.58
C LYS A 36 0.84 -8.95 13.45
N GLY A 37 0.87 -9.89 12.51
CA GLY A 37 2.05 -10.68 12.19
C GLY A 37 3.27 -9.82 11.86
N ALA A 38 3.12 -8.85 10.96
CA ALA A 38 4.19 -7.90 10.64
C ALA A 38 4.63 -7.10 11.87
N PHE A 39 3.72 -6.64 12.73
CA PHE A 39 4.04 -5.97 13.99
C PHE A 39 4.85 -6.88 14.94
N HIS A 40 4.40 -8.11 15.15
CA HIS A 40 5.01 -9.06 16.08
C HIS A 40 6.40 -9.54 15.63
N VAL A 41 6.66 -9.60 14.31
CA VAL A 41 8.00 -9.86 13.76
C VAL A 41 8.88 -8.62 13.81
N THR A 42 8.35 -7.47 13.40
CA THR A 42 9.15 -6.24 13.23
C THR A 42 9.57 -5.64 14.57
N ARG A 43 8.70 -5.66 15.59
CA ARG A 43 8.97 -5.03 16.90
C ARG A 43 10.24 -5.54 17.60
N PRO A 44 10.49 -6.85 17.75
CA PRO A 44 11.75 -7.32 18.33
C PRO A 44 12.97 -7.02 17.44
N ALA A 45 12.85 -7.16 16.12
CA ALA A 45 13.93 -6.83 15.18
C ALA A 45 14.30 -5.33 15.21
N TRP A 46 13.29 -4.46 15.37
CA TRP A 46 13.45 -3.02 15.47
C TRP A 46 14.39 -2.60 16.60
N LYS A 47 14.27 -3.24 17.78
CA LYS A 47 15.17 -2.97 18.92
C LYS A 47 16.63 -3.24 18.55
N VAL A 48 16.88 -4.38 17.91
CA VAL A 48 18.20 -4.80 17.43
C VAL A 48 18.74 -3.85 16.35
N MET A 49 17.90 -3.46 15.37
CA MET A 49 18.26 -2.52 14.31
C MET A 49 18.61 -1.13 14.85
N ARG A 50 17.86 -0.65 15.85
CA ARG A 50 18.10 0.64 16.51
C ARG A 50 19.44 0.67 17.24
N GLU A 51 19.76 -0.39 17.98
CA GLU A 51 21.07 -0.53 18.65
C GLU A 51 22.23 -0.58 17.65
N GLN A 52 22.00 -1.17 16.46
CA GLN A 52 23.00 -1.30 15.41
C GLN A 52 23.15 -0.05 14.52
N GLY A 53 22.19 0.87 14.53
CA GLY A 53 22.15 2.01 13.61
C GLY A 53 21.99 1.58 12.14
N TYR A 54 21.33 0.45 11.89
CA TYR A 54 21.03 -0.03 10.55
C TYR A 54 19.83 -0.98 10.54
N GLY A 55 18.92 -0.77 9.60
CA GLY A 55 17.82 -1.71 9.35
C GLY A 55 17.16 -1.50 8.00
N ARG A 56 16.65 -2.58 7.41
CA ARG A 56 15.83 -2.54 6.20
C ARG A 56 14.60 -3.42 6.40
N ILE A 57 13.42 -2.83 6.30
CA ILE A 57 12.16 -3.54 6.47
C ILE A 57 11.34 -3.38 5.19
N LEU A 58 10.80 -4.48 4.70
CA LEU A 58 9.90 -4.50 3.57
C LEU A 58 8.57 -5.14 3.99
N HIS A 59 7.47 -4.41 3.84
CA HIS A 59 6.13 -4.95 4.02
C HIS A 59 5.54 -5.36 2.67
N THR A 60 4.80 -6.47 2.64
CA THR A 60 4.05 -6.90 1.46
C THR A 60 2.61 -6.43 1.58
N CYS A 61 2.29 -5.29 0.97
CA CYS A 61 0.94 -4.75 0.86
C CYS A 61 0.22 -5.36 -0.37
N SER A 62 -0.72 -4.64 -0.98
CA SER A 62 -1.39 -5.03 -2.23
C SER A 62 -2.10 -3.82 -2.84
N ALA A 63 -2.37 -3.87 -4.15
CA ALA A 63 -3.29 -2.94 -4.80
C ALA A 63 -4.67 -2.93 -4.13
N ALA A 64 -5.15 -4.06 -3.61
CA ALA A 64 -6.42 -4.13 -2.86
C ALA A 64 -6.41 -3.27 -1.58
N GLY A 65 -5.23 -3.06 -0.96
CA GLY A 65 -5.09 -2.15 0.19
C GLY A 65 -4.93 -0.69 -0.21
N VAL A 66 -4.51 -0.40 -1.44
CA VAL A 66 -4.31 0.97 -1.94
C VAL A 66 -5.59 1.51 -2.61
N LEU A 67 -6.22 0.68 -3.44
CA LEU A 67 -7.30 1.04 -4.36
C LEU A 67 -8.66 0.44 -3.96
N GLY A 68 -8.67 -0.49 -3.00
CA GLY A 68 -9.84 -1.31 -2.69
C GLY A 68 -10.04 -2.47 -3.67
N ALA A 69 -10.80 -3.48 -3.24
CA ALA A 69 -11.23 -4.59 -4.07
C ALA A 69 -12.55 -5.16 -3.51
N ILE A 70 -13.46 -5.54 -4.40
CA ILE A 70 -14.75 -6.15 -4.02
C ILE A 70 -14.49 -7.45 -3.27
N GLY A 71 -15.25 -7.69 -2.19
CA GLY A 71 -15.16 -8.91 -1.39
C GLY A 71 -13.92 -9.04 -0.51
N MET A 72 -13.06 -8.01 -0.47
CA MET A 72 -11.77 -8.04 0.22
C MET A 72 -11.69 -7.04 1.37
N SER A 73 -12.79 -6.76 2.09
CA SER A 73 -12.77 -5.78 3.19
C SER A 73 -11.78 -6.16 4.30
N ASN A 74 -11.59 -7.46 4.57
CA ASN A 74 -10.59 -7.99 5.49
C ASN A 74 -9.15 -7.85 4.95
N TYR A 75 -8.88 -8.40 3.76
CA TYR A 75 -7.57 -8.38 3.12
C TYR A 75 -7.13 -6.95 2.81
N GLY A 76 -7.99 -6.16 2.17
CA GLY A 76 -7.78 -4.75 1.87
C GLY A 76 -7.46 -3.94 3.12
N SER A 77 -8.24 -4.09 4.21
CA SER A 77 -7.96 -3.42 5.48
C SER A 77 -6.59 -3.81 6.05
N ALA A 78 -6.25 -5.10 6.06
CA ALA A 78 -4.97 -5.56 6.58
C ALA A 78 -3.79 -5.05 5.74
N LYS A 79 -3.91 -5.06 4.40
CA LYS A 79 -2.89 -4.54 3.49
C LYS A 79 -2.77 -3.02 3.54
N ALA A 80 -3.87 -2.29 3.74
CA ALA A 80 -3.87 -0.85 3.99
C ALA A 80 -3.19 -0.51 5.32
N GLY A 81 -3.44 -1.31 6.37
CA GLY A 81 -2.77 -1.17 7.66
C GLY A 81 -1.24 -1.27 7.57
N LEU A 82 -0.73 -2.13 6.67
CA LEU A 82 0.72 -2.22 6.39
C LEU A 82 1.28 -0.95 5.74
N ILE A 83 0.48 -0.21 4.95
CA ILE A 83 0.89 1.09 4.39
C ILE A 83 1.06 2.11 5.52
N GLY A 84 0.10 2.19 6.45
CA GLY A 84 0.19 3.03 7.63
C GLY A 84 1.42 2.69 8.48
N LEU A 85 1.62 1.40 8.79
CA LEU A 85 2.78 0.93 9.55
C LEU A 85 4.10 1.28 8.85
N THR A 86 4.17 1.11 7.53
CA THR A 86 5.35 1.47 6.71
C THR A 86 5.70 2.95 6.87
N ARG A 87 4.73 3.85 6.73
CA ARG A 87 4.96 5.31 6.81
C ARG A 87 5.39 5.75 8.21
N VAL A 88 4.75 5.22 9.25
CA VAL A 88 5.11 5.55 10.64
C VAL A 88 6.52 5.07 10.97
N LEU A 89 6.85 3.80 10.68
CA LEU A 89 8.19 3.28 10.96
C LEU A 89 9.27 3.93 10.10
N ALA A 90 8.96 4.35 8.87
CA ALA A 90 9.89 5.13 8.05
C ALA A 90 10.27 6.45 8.72
N ALA A 91 9.31 7.15 9.33
CA ALA A 91 9.57 8.37 10.08
C ALA A 91 10.34 8.09 11.39
N GLU A 92 9.93 7.08 12.16
CA GLU A 92 10.60 6.70 13.42
C GLU A 92 12.03 6.17 13.23
N GLY A 93 12.35 5.65 12.04
CA GLY A 93 13.66 5.08 11.72
C GLY A 93 14.69 6.07 11.16
N ALA A 94 14.26 7.30 10.85
CA ALA A 94 15.03 8.27 10.08
C ALA A 94 16.39 8.62 10.74
N ASP A 95 16.43 8.78 12.06
CA ASP A 95 17.65 9.13 12.81
C ASP A 95 18.59 7.92 13.06
N ARG A 96 18.17 6.70 12.70
CA ARG A 96 18.91 5.45 12.96
C ARG A 96 19.24 4.64 11.71
N ASN A 97 19.15 5.25 10.51
CA ASN A 97 19.39 4.55 9.24
C ASN A 97 18.58 3.25 9.11
N ILE A 98 17.35 3.28 9.64
CA ILE A 98 16.36 2.23 9.44
C ILE A 98 15.40 2.71 8.37
N LYS A 99 15.31 1.97 7.27
CA LYS A 99 14.41 2.28 6.17
C LYS A 99 13.32 1.24 6.07
N VAL A 100 12.09 1.69 5.84
CA VAL A 100 10.91 0.84 5.78
C VAL A 100 10.16 1.18 4.50
N ASN A 101 9.98 0.22 3.61
CA ASN A 101 9.22 0.40 2.36
C ASN A 101 8.15 -0.71 2.25
N ALA A 102 7.27 -0.57 1.27
CA ALA A 102 6.28 -1.59 0.94
C ALA A 102 6.30 -1.95 -0.55
N VAL A 103 5.93 -3.19 -0.84
CA VAL A 103 5.69 -3.69 -2.19
C VAL A 103 4.26 -4.20 -2.31
N ALA A 104 3.59 -3.90 -3.42
CA ALA A 104 2.30 -4.43 -3.85
C ALA A 104 2.57 -5.35 -5.05
N PRO A 105 2.87 -6.63 -4.82
CA PRO A 105 3.24 -7.54 -5.90
C PRO A 105 2.01 -7.97 -6.73
N ILE A 106 2.22 -8.12 -8.03
CA ILE A 106 1.34 -8.79 -8.98
C ILE A 106 2.12 -9.98 -9.50
N ALA A 107 1.87 -11.15 -8.90
CA ALA A 107 2.57 -12.38 -9.22
C ALA A 107 1.59 -13.55 -9.23
N PHE A 108 1.76 -14.47 -10.17
CA PHE A 108 1.00 -15.71 -10.18
C PHE A 108 1.46 -16.60 -9.04
N THR A 109 0.55 -16.85 -8.12
CA THR A 109 0.74 -17.69 -6.95
C THR A 109 -0.55 -18.45 -6.69
N ARG A 110 -0.53 -19.45 -5.81
CA ARG A 110 -1.75 -20.13 -5.35
C ARG A 110 -2.82 -19.15 -4.83
N MET A 111 -2.39 -18.02 -4.27
CA MET A 111 -3.28 -16.96 -3.80
C MET A 111 -4.02 -16.28 -4.95
N LEU A 112 -3.32 -15.93 -6.04
CA LEU A 112 -3.94 -15.33 -7.23
C LEU A 112 -4.88 -16.33 -7.92
N ALA A 113 -4.49 -17.60 -8.01
CA ALA A 113 -5.34 -18.64 -8.59
C ALA A 113 -6.69 -18.75 -7.86
N HIS A 114 -6.69 -18.78 -6.52
CA HIS A 114 -7.93 -18.82 -5.73
C HIS A 114 -8.84 -17.59 -5.95
N SER A 115 -8.27 -16.41 -6.17
CA SER A 115 -9.07 -15.20 -6.47
C SER A 115 -9.65 -15.20 -7.89
N LEU A 116 -9.07 -15.96 -8.83
CA LEU A 116 -9.60 -16.10 -10.19
C LEU A 116 -10.76 -17.09 -10.28
N ASP A 117 -10.79 -18.10 -9.41
CA ASP A 117 -11.88 -19.09 -9.36
C ASP A 117 -13.25 -18.46 -9.03
N GLY A 118 -13.26 -17.28 -8.40
CA GLY A 118 -14.47 -16.52 -8.10
C GLY A 118 -14.90 -15.52 -9.18
N ALA A 119 -14.18 -15.41 -10.30
CA ALA A 119 -14.53 -14.48 -11.37
C ALA A 119 -15.73 -14.99 -12.19
N ALA A 120 -16.59 -14.07 -12.62
CA ALA A 120 -17.71 -14.40 -13.50
C ALA A 120 -17.21 -15.05 -14.79
N GLN A 121 -17.73 -16.25 -15.09
CA GLN A 121 -17.41 -16.97 -16.32
C GLN A 121 -18.38 -16.57 -17.43
N PRO A 122 -17.91 -16.25 -18.65
CA PRO A 122 -18.80 -16.06 -19.78
C PRO A 122 -19.66 -17.30 -20.07
N ASP A 123 -20.93 -17.08 -20.39
CA ASP A 123 -21.89 -18.16 -20.71
C ASP A 123 -21.58 -18.87 -22.04
N ASP A 124 -20.78 -18.26 -22.91
CA ASP A 124 -20.39 -18.81 -24.22
C ASP A 124 -19.07 -19.60 -24.13
N PRO A 125 -19.06 -20.90 -24.46
CA PRO A 125 -17.85 -21.73 -24.44
C PRO A 125 -16.72 -21.23 -25.34
N ALA A 126 -17.02 -20.56 -26.46
CA ALA A 126 -15.99 -20.02 -27.34
C ALA A 126 -15.34 -18.78 -26.71
N ALA A 127 -16.13 -17.90 -26.10
CA ALA A 127 -15.63 -16.78 -25.32
C ALA A 127 -14.83 -17.23 -24.09
N GLN A 128 -15.26 -18.30 -23.42
CA GLN A 128 -14.53 -18.89 -22.30
C GLN A 128 -13.15 -19.40 -22.73
N ALA A 129 -13.05 -20.13 -23.85
CA ALA A 129 -11.77 -20.65 -24.33
C ALA A 129 -10.77 -19.53 -24.70
N VAL A 130 -11.26 -18.43 -25.30
CA VAL A 130 -10.44 -17.24 -25.58
C VAL A 130 -10.00 -16.55 -24.29
N LEU A 131 -10.90 -16.42 -23.32
CA LEU A 131 -10.57 -15.86 -22.01
C LEU A 131 -9.51 -16.71 -21.29
N ASP A 132 -9.65 -18.03 -21.31
CA ASP A 132 -8.70 -18.96 -20.69
C ASP A 132 -7.31 -18.88 -21.32
N ASP A 133 -7.21 -18.79 -22.65
CA ASP A 133 -5.94 -18.60 -23.35
C ASP A 133 -5.30 -17.25 -23.02
N LEU A 134 -6.08 -16.16 -23.06
CA LEU A 134 -5.61 -14.82 -22.71
C LEU A 134 -5.14 -14.74 -21.24
N VAL A 135 -5.91 -15.32 -20.32
CA VAL A 135 -5.55 -15.41 -18.90
C VAL A 135 -4.30 -16.28 -18.74
N GLY A 136 -4.22 -17.43 -19.42
CA GLY A 136 -3.04 -18.30 -19.40
C GLY A 136 -1.77 -17.59 -19.85
N GLN A 137 -1.82 -16.90 -20.99
CA GLN A 137 -0.69 -16.11 -21.51
C GLN A 137 -0.31 -14.95 -20.61
N TYR A 138 -1.29 -14.31 -19.97
CA TYR A 138 -1.06 -13.23 -19.00
C TYR A 138 -0.39 -13.76 -17.72
N LEU A 139 -0.91 -14.86 -17.15
CA LEU A 139 -0.39 -15.47 -15.92
C LEU A 139 1.04 -15.98 -16.08
N GLN A 140 1.41 -16.48 -17.25
CA GLN A 140 2.79 -16.89 -17.56
C GLN A 140 3.80 -15.74 -17.44
N LYS A 141 3.37 -14.49 -17.62
CA LYS A 141 4.23 -13.31 -17.48
C LYS A 141 4.39 -12.86 -16.02
N LEU A 142 3.56 -13.35 -15.11
CA LEU A 142 3.54 -12.95 -13.70
C LEU A 142 4.46 -13.82 -12.83
N ASP A 143 5.68 -14.12 -13.30
CA ASP A 143 6.66 -14.87 -12.53
C ASP A 143 7.03 -14.12 -11.23
N PRO A 144 6.85 -14.73 -10.03
CA PRO A 144 7.28 -14.14 -8.76
C PRO A 144 8.76 -13.73 -8.72
N ALA A 145 9.62 -14.39 -9.51
CA ALA A 145 11.02 -14.03 -9.64
C ALA A 145 11.22 -12.59 -10.15
N LEU A 146 10.23 -12.02 -10.87
CA LEU A 146 10.27 -10.65 -11.35
C LEU A 146 9.96 -9.60 -10.26
N VAL A 147 9.46 -10.03 -9.09
CA VAL A 147 9.28 -9.15 -7.91
C VAL A 147 10.55 -9.10 -7.06
N ALA A 148 11.31 -10.21 -7.02
CA ALA A 148 12.47 -10.36 -6.15
C ALA A 148 13.55 -9.28 -6.31
N PRO A 149 13.91 -8.80 -7.53
CA PRO A 149 14.88 -7.71 -7.71
C PRO A 149 14.46 -6.41 -7.02
N VAL A 150 13.17 -6.07 -7.04
CA VAL A 150 12.66 -4.86 -6.38
C VAL A 150 12.72 -5.02 -4.87
N ALA A 151 12.31 -6.19 -4.34
CA ALA A 151 12.41 -6.48 -2.91
C ALA A 151 13.88 -6.43 -2.41
N ALA A 152 14.80 -7.00 -3.20
CA ALA A 152 16.23 -6.96 -2.91
C ALA A 152 16.78 -5.52 -2.93
N PHE A 153 16.42 -4.70 -3.93
CA PHE A 153 16.89 -3.33 -4.00
C PHE A 153 16.31 -2.45 -2.89
N LEU A 154 15.00 -2.55 -2.59
CA LEU A 154 14.37 -1.79 -1.49
C LEU A 154 14.93 -2.14 -0.11
N THR A 155 15.56 -3.30 0.02
CA THR A 155 16.27 -3.73 1.24
C THR A 155 17.79 -3.64 1.13
N HIS A 156 18.32 -3.07 0.05
CA HIS A 156 19.75 -2.87 -0.12
C HIS A 156 20.25 -1.69 0.72
N ARG A 157 21.53 -1.72 1.10
CA ARG A 157 22.17 -0.62 1.85
C ARG A 157 22.13 0.71 1.08
N ASP A 158 22.26 0.66 -0.24
CA ASP A 158 22.31 1.83 -1.12
C ASP A 158 20.92 2.35 -1.53
N CYS A 159 19.84 1.68 -1.12
CA CYS A 159 18.49 2.17 -1.38
C CYS A 159 18.30 3.55 -0.73
N PRO A 160 18.00 4.62 -1.50
CA PRO A 160 17.88 5.96 -0.94
C PRO A 160 16.53 6.18 -0.26
N VAL A 161 15.49 5.44 -0.65
CA VAL A 161 14.10 5.71 -0.28
C VAL A 161 13.64 5.01 1.01
N THR A 162 12.69 5.61 1.69
CA THR A 162 11.96 5.06 2.85
C THR A 162 10.52 5.62 2.82
N GLY A 163 9.57 4.87 3.35
CA GLY A 163 8.16 5.24 3.40
C GLY A 163 7.41 5.07 2.07
N GLU A 164 8.03 4.43 1.07
CA GLU A 164 7.48 4.33 -0.29
C GLU A 164 6.79 2.99 -0.56
N ILE A 165 5.88 3.00 -1.53
CA ILE A 165 5.05 1.87 -1.92
C ILE A 165 5.24 1.63 -3.42
N TYR A 166 5.69 0.44 -3.80
CA TYR A 166 5.91 0.08 -5.19
C TYR A 166 4.99 -1.05 -5.63
N THR A 167 4.33 -0.91 -6.78
CA THR A 167 3.65 -2.01 -7.47
C THR A 167 4.59 -2.67 -8.47
N VAL A 168 4.62 -4.00 -8.49
CA VAL A 168 5.60 -4.78 -9.26
C VAL A 168 4.96 -6.03 -9.85
N GLY A 169 5.12 -6.25 -11.16
CA GLY A 169 4.69 -7.49 -11.82
C GLY A 169 5.09 -7.51 -13.29
N ALA A 170 5.36 -8.70 -13.84
CA ALA A 170 5.76 -8.88 -15.25
C ALA A 170 6.91 -7.97 -15.73
N GLY A 171 7.87 -7.64 -14.85
CA GLY A 171 8.99 -6.74 -15.15
C GLY A 171 8.63 -5.25 -15.15
N HIS A 172 7.38 -4.89 -14.87
CA HIS A 172 6.95 -3.52 -14.67
C HIS A 172 7.07 -3.13 -13.19
N VAL A 173 7.58 -1.92 -12.93
CA VAL A 173 7.73 -1.33 -11.59
C VAL A 173 7.14 0.07 -11.61
N SER A 174 6.28 0.40 -10.65
CA SER A 174 5.72 1.74 -10.50
C SER A 174 5.52 2.09 -9.03
N ARG A 175 5.41 3.38 -8.71
CA ARG A 175 5.23 3.88 -7.34
C ARG A 175 3.80 4.33 -7.13
N PHE A 176 3.16 3.85 -6.06
CA PHE A 176 1.97 4.49 -5.50
C PHE A 176 2.41 5.64 -4.60
N PHE A 177 1.75 6.79 -4.74
CA PHE A 177 1.99 7.97 -3.90
C PHE A 177 0.65 8.58 -3.46
N ILE A 178 0.70 9.37 -2.38
CA ILE A 178 -0.44 10.15 -1.90
C ILE A 178 -0.19 11.59 -2.31
N GLY A 179 -1.02 12.10 -3.23
CA GLY A 179 -1.04 13.50 -3.60
C GLY A 179 -2.11 14.25 -2.80
N ARG A 180 -1.89 15.54 -2.55
CA ARG A 180 -2.87 16.46 -1.98
C ARG A 180 -3.16 17.56 -2.99
N THR A 181 -4.42 17.75 -3.37
CA THR A 181 -4.80 18.84 -4.26
C THR A 181 -4.54 20.20 -3.58
N LYS A 182 -4.50 21.28 -4.38
CA LYS A 182 -4.42 22.64 -3.84
C LYS A 182 -5.61 22.97 -2.92
N GLY A 183 -6.77 22.41 -3.24
CA GLY A 183 -8.00 22.58 -2.46
C GLY A 183 -8.63 23.97 -2.61
N PHE A 184 -9.67 24.20 -1.81
CA PHE A 184 -10.43 25.44 -1.72
C PHE A 184 -10.37 25.97 -0.28
N TYR A 185 -10.30 27.29 -0.10
CA TYR A 185 -10.24 27.92 1.21
C TYR A 185 -11.31 29.00 1.38
N ARG A 186 -12.06 28.89 2.48
CA ARG A 186 -13.05 29.88 2.93
C ARG A 186 -13.03 29.92 4.48
N PRO A 187 -12.72 31.05 5.13
CA PRO A 187 -12.69 31.15 6.60
C PRO A 187 -14.02 30.77 7.29
N GLY A 188 -15.15 30.94 6.60
CA GLY A 188 -16.48 30.54 7.05
C GLY A 188 -17.08 29.45 6.16
N LEU A 189 -16.34 28.37 5.92
CA LEU A 189 -16.74 27.27 5.04
C LEU A 189 -18.14 26.73 5.39
N SER A 190 -19.05 26.80 4.43
CA SER A 190 -20.39 26.19 4.50
C SER A 190 -20.48 24.90 3.70
N VAL A 191 -21.57 24.14 3.88
CA VAL A 191 -21.86 22.95 3.07
C VAL A 191 -22.07 23.33 1.61
N GLU A 192 -22.74 24.47 1.36
CA GLU A 192 -22.95 25.04 0.03
C GLU A 192 -21.62 25.38 -0.64
N ASP A 193 -20.68 26.00 0.08
CA ASP A 193 -19.35 26.28 -0.46
C ASP A 193 -18.65 24.99 -0.91
N VAL A 194 -18.68 23.93 -0.09
CA VAL A 194 -18.08 22.62 -0.45
C VAL A 194 -18.76 22.02 -1.69
N ARG A 195 -20.09 22.05 -1.77
CA ARG A 195 -20.84 21.54 -2.93
C ARG A 195 -20.47 22.32 -4.20
N ASP A 196 -20.50 23.64 -4.12
CA ASP A 196 -20.37 24.53 -5.26
C ASP A 196 -18.91 24.59 -5.77
N HIS A 197 -17.93 24.30 -4.90
CA HIS A 197 -16.50 24.26 -5.22
C HIS A 197 -15.92 22.83 -5.26
N LEU A 198 -16.76 21.79 -5.29
CA LEU A 198 -16.29 20.39 -5.25
C LEU A 198 -15.33 20.06 -6.41
N ALA A 199 -15.53 20.67 -7.58
CA ALA A 199 -14.63 20.50 -8.72
C ALA A 199 -13.23 21.10 -8.46
N GLU A 200 -13.16 22.28 -7.83
CA GLU A 200 -11.89 22.92 -7.45
C GLU A 200 -11.16 22.13 -6.35
N ILE A 201 -11.90 21.64 -5.34
CA ILE A 201 -11.35 20.80 -4.27
C ILE A 201 -10.68 19.54 -4.83
N ARG A 202 -11.25 18.97 -5.90
CA ARG A 202 -10.80 17.72 -6.53
C ARG A 202 -9.83 17.93 -7.70
N ASP A 203 -9.41 19.16 -8.01
CA ASP A 203 -8.51 19.41 -9.14
C ASP A 203 -7.09 18.87 -8.85
N GLU A 204 -6.70 17.87 -9.64
CA GLU A 204 -5.39 17.21 -9.57
C GLU A 204 -4.33 17.86 -10.47
N SER A 205 -4.63 18.97 -11.17
CA SER A 205 -3.67 19.64 -12.06
C SER A 205 -2.44 20.25 -11.34
N GLY A 206 -2.51 20.48 -10.02
CA GLY A 206 -1.49 21.16 -9.22
C GLY A 206 -1.26 20.59 -7.81
N TYR A 207 -1.24 19.26 -7.66
CA TYR A 207 -1.09 18.61 -6.35
C TYR A 207 0.32 18.76 -5.73
N THR A 208 0.39 18.63 -4.39
CA THR A 208 1.61 18.41 -3.62
C THR A 208 1.73 16.94 -3.19
N VAL A 209 2.93 16.49 -2.82
CA VAL A 209 3.17 15.16 -2.25
C VAL A 209 3.73 15.33 -0.84
N PRO A 210 2.88 15.39 0.20
CA PRO A 210 3.33 15.60 1.57
C PRO A 210 4.26 14.46 2.05
N GLY A 211 5.42 14.83 2.57
CA GLY A 211 6.38 13.89 3.17
C GLY A 211 5.96 13.41 4.56
N GLY A 212 5.14 14.20 5.26
CA GLY A 212 4.58 13.86 6.58
C GLY A 212 3.50 14.84 7.02
N THR A 213 2.99 14.66 8.24
CA THR A 213 1.92 15.51 8.81
C THR A 213 2.38 16.96 9.04
N ALA A 214 3.67 17.20 9.25
CA ALA A 214 4.22 18.55 9.37
C ALA A 214 4.05 19.36 8.08
N ASP A 215 4.31 18.76 6.93
CA ASP A 215 4.16 19.41 5.62
C ASP A 215 2.70 19.82 5.38
N GLU A 216 1.77 18.94 5.72
CA GLU A 216 0.33 19.21 5.62
C GLU A 216 -0.08 20.45 6.43
N MET A 217 0.39 20.53 7.68
CA MET A 217 0.13 21.66 8.58
C MET A 217 0.79 22.95 8.09
N SER A 218 2.02 22.89 7.59
CA SER A 218 2.72 24.05 7.04
C SER A 218 2.02 24.60 5.81
N GLU A 219 1.56 23.73 4.91
CA GLU A 219 0.81 24.17 3.73
C GLU A 219 -0.56 24.78 4.13
N LEU A 220 -1.28 24.19 5.09
CA LEU A 220 -2.53 24.77 5.60
C LEU A 220 -2.31 26.16 6.22
N PHE A 221 -1.26 26.30 7.02
CA PHE A 221 -0.90 27.60 7.60
C PHE A 221 -0.64 28.65 6.51
N ALA A 222 0.12 28.30 5.47
CA ALA A 222 0.36 29.19 4.34
C ALA A 222 -0.94 29.62 3.63
N THR A 223 -1.87 28.69 3.43
CA THR A 223 -3.20 28.97 2.85
C THR A 223 -3.99 29.96 3.71
N ILE A 224 -4.03 29.76 5.03
CA ILE A 224 -4.73 30.67 5.95
C ILE A 224 -4.13 32.07 5.88
N MET A 225 -2.80 32.18 5.93
CA MET A 225 -2.10 33.46 5.92
C MET A 225 -2.28 34.21 4.59
N ALA A 226 -2.26 33.50 3.46
CA ALA A 226 -2.56 34.09 2.17
C ALA A 226 -4.00 34.63 2.10
N GLY A 227 -4.95 33.90 2.69
CA GLY A 227 -6.36 34.32 2.74
C GLY A 227 -6.65 35.48 3.69
N LEU A 228 -5.79 35.76 4.68
CA LEU A 228 -5.87 36.96 5.53
C LEU A 228 -5.33 38.22 4.85
N SER A 229 -4.58 38.06 3.75
CA SER A 229 -3.92 39.16 3.02
C SER A 229 -4.77 39.70 1.85
N ASN A 230 -5.92 39.09 1.60
CA ASN A 230 -6.91 39.44 0.57
C ASN A 230 -8.22 39.91 1.22
#